data_AF-A0A923N1P9-F1
#
_entry.id   AF-A0A923N1P9-F1
#
_cell.length_a   1.000
_cell.length_b   1.000
_cell.length_c   1.000
_cell.angle_alpha   90.00
_cell.angle_beta   90.00
_cell.angle_gamma   90.00
#
_symmetry.space_group_name_H-M   'P 1'
#
loop_
_entity.id
_entity.type
_entity.pdbx_description
1 polymer ?
#
loop_
_entity_poly.entity_id
_entity_poly.type
_entity_poly.pdbx_seq_one_letter_code
_entity_poly.pdbx_strand_id
1 'polypeptide(L)'
;MDYLYLKALHIIFVVTWFAGLFYIVRLFIYFAEASEKPEPERSILQQQFSIMQKRLWYGITWPSAVLTLIFGTSIVVTLGLYDPFPSWLLWKLSFVLGLYVYHFLCHSIFKQQQQGMLKYTSTQLRIWNEVATLFLISIVFLVVLKSALSMVWGIIGLILFSIILMLAIRIYKRVREK
;
A
#
# COMPACT_ATOMS: atom_id res chain seq x y z
N MET A 1 -26.27 2.53 -14.01
CA MET A 1 -25.51 1.55 -13.21
C MET A 1 -25.91 1.75 -11.77
N ASP A 2 -26.46 0.72 -11.12
CA ASP A 2 -26.84 0.80 -9.71
C ASP A 2 -25.61 1.16 -8.86
N TYR A 3 -25.77 2.13 -7.95
CA TYR A 3 -24.72 2.62 -7.04
C TYR A 3 -23.96 1.47 -6.36
N LEU A 4 -24.67 0.38 -6.03
CA LEU A 4 -24.12 -0.81 -5.39
C LEU A 4 -23.04 -1.50 -6.25
N TYR A 5 -23.20 -1.57 -7.57
CA TYR A 5 -22.19 -2.14 -8.46
C TYR A 5 -20.95 -1.25 -8.54
N LEU A 6 -21.12 0.07 -8.66
CA LEU A 6 -20.00 1.01 -8.65
C LEU A 6 -19.22 0.91 -7.34
N LYS A 7 -19.93 0.82 -6.20
CA LYS A 7 -19.33 0.64 -4.88
C LYS A 7 -18.57 -0.68 -4.78
N ALA A 8 -19.15 -1.79 -5.25
CA ALA A 8 -18.50 -3.09 -5.24
C ALA A 8 -17.22 -3.09 -6.08
N LEU A 9 -17.29 -2.58 -7.32
CA LEU A 9 -16.14 -2.47 -8.21
C LEU A 9 -15.05 -1.59 -7.59
N HIS A 10 -15.41 -0.43 -7.04
CA HIS A 10 -14.45 0.44 -6.36
C HIS A 10 -13.73 -0.29 -5.22
N ILE A 11 -14.46 -1.01 -4.36
CA ILE A 11 -13.86 -1.76 -3.25
C ILE A 11 -12.90 -2.84 -3.77
N ILE A 12 -13.30 -3.60 -4.80
CA ILE A 12 -12.45 -4.62 -5.42
C ILE A 12 -11.13 -4.00 -5.90
N PHE A 13 -11.19 -2.88 -6.64
CA PHE A 13 -9.98 -2.23 -7.16
C PHE A 13 -9.12 -1.57 -6.09
N VAL A 14 -9.73 -1.06 -5.01
CA VAL A 14 -8.98 -0.58 -3.84
C VAL A 14 -8.19 -1.74 -3.21
N VAL A 15 -8.84 -2.89 -3.00
CA VAL A 15 -8.18 -4.07 -2.41
C VAL A 15 -7.05 -4.58 -3.31
N THR A 16 -7.29 -4.71 -4.62
CA THR A 16 -6.25 -5.16 -5.56
C THR A 16 -5.09 -4.17 -5.65
N TRP A 17 -5.37 -2.86 -5.59
CA TRP A 17 -4.33 -1.83 -5.58
C TRP A 17 -3.45 -1.90 -4.33
N PHE A 18 -4.05 -1.99 -3.14
CA PHE A 18 -3.30 -2.14 -1.89
C PHE A 18 -2.51 -3.47 -1.84
N ALA A 19 -3.09 -4.57 -2.31
CA ALA A 19 -2.38 -5.85 -2.42
C ALA A 19 -1.13 -5.72 -3.31
N GLY A 20 -1.26 -5.03 -4.45
CA GLY A 20 -0.13 -4.73 -5.35
C GLY A 20 0.94 -3.87 -4.68
N LEU A 21 0.55 -2.82 -3.95
CA LEU A 21 1.47 -1.94 -3.23
C LEU A 21 2.23 -2.66 -2.10
N PHE A 22 1.58 -3.52 -1.32
CA PHE A 22 2.28 -4.31 -0.30
C PHE A 22 3.25 -5.32 -0.92
N TYR A 23 2.85 -5.95 -2.02
CA TYR A 23 3.66 -6.99 -2.63
C TYR A 23 4.84 -6.42 -3.43
N ILE A 24 4.70 -5.26 -4.09
CA ILE A 24 5.82 -4.67 -4.84
C ILE A 24 6.98 -4.28 -3.93
N VAL A 25 6.71 -3.72 -2.75
CA VAL A 25 7.78 -3.26 -1.86
C VAL A 25 8.54 -4.44 -1.29
N ARG A 26 7.84 -5.55 -1.02
CA ARG A 26 8.51 -6.82 -0.68
C ARG A 26 9.43 -7.30 -1.80
N LEU A 27 8.99 -7.23 -3.05
CA LEU A 27 9.86 -7.55 -4.18
C LEU A 27 11.04 -6.59 -4.31
N PHE A 28 10.89 -5.32 -3.91
CA PHE A 28 12.01 -4.38 -3.86
C PHE A 28 13.04 -4.78 -2.79
N ILE A 29 12.57 -5.21 -1.62
CA ILE A 29 13.43 -5.69 -0.52
C ILE A 29 14.21 -6.92 -0.98
N TYR A 30 13.53 -7.92 -1.56
CA TYR A 30 14.18 -9.14 -2.03
C TYR A 30 15.16 -8.90 -3.17
N PHE A 31 14.88 -7.93 -4.05
CA PHE A 31 15.82 -7.51 -5.08
C PHE A 31 17.08 -6.88 -4.47
N ALA A 32 16.93 -6.04 -3.44
CA ALA A 32 18.06 -5.46 -2.72
C ALA A 32 18.88 -6.54 -1.99
N GLU A 33 18.24 -7.46 -1.26
CA GLU A 33 18.89 -8.57 -0.56
C GLU A 33 19.60 -9.54 -1.53
N ALA A 34 19.04 -9.79 -2.71
CA ALA A 34 19.69 -10.59 -3.74
C ALA A 34 21.02 -10.00 -4.24
N SER A 35 21.22 -8.70 -4.05
CA SER A 35 22.43 -8.00 -4.51
C SER A 35 23.63 -8.24 -3.61
N GLU A 36 23.40 -8.71 -2.38
CA GLU A 36 24.43 -9.07 -1.40
C GLU A 36 24.93 -10.52 -1.59
N LYS A 37 24.28 -11.31 -2.44
CA LYS A 37 24.66 -12.70 -2.72
C LYS A 37 25.85 -12.79 -3.70
N PRO A 38 26.67 -13.85 -3.61
CA PRO A 38 27.72 -14.11 -4.60
C PRO A 38 27.12 -14.50 -5.97
N GLU A 39 27.90 -14.32 -7.03
CA GLU A 39 27.55 -14.89 -8.34
C GLU A 39 27.66 -16.43 -8.30
N PRO A 40 26.79 -17.18 -9.02
CA PRO A 40 25.77 -16.71 -9.97
C PRO A 40 24.38 -16.41 -9.34
N GLU A 41 24.21 -16.61 -8.03
CA GLU A 41 22.89 -16.49 -7.39
C GLU A 41 22.30 -15.08 -7.53
N ARG A 42 23.16 -14.05 -7.42
CA ARG A 42 22.76 -12.65 -7.55
C ARG A 42 22.04 -12.37 -8.87
N SER A 43 22.68 -12.67 -9.99
CA SER A 43 22.14 -12.36 -11.32
C SER A 43 20.85 -13.11 -11.60
N ILE A 44 20.77 -14.40 -11.23
CA ILE A 44 19.58 -15.23 -11.38
C ILE A 44 18.39 -14.66 -10.59
N LEU A 45 18.60 -14.33 -9.31
CA LEU A 45 17.54 -13.82 -8.45
C LEU A 45 17.09 -12.41 -8.86
N GLN A 46 18.02 -11.51 -9.19
CA GLN A 46 17.68 -10.17 -9.67
C GLN A 46 16.85 -10.23 -10.96
N GLN A 47 17.21 -11.08 -11.91
CA GLN A 47 16.44 -11.27 -13.14
C GLN A 47 15.03 -11.77 -12.84
N GLN A 48 14.90 -12.77 -11.96
CA GLN A 48 13.60 -13.32 -11.59
C GLN A 48 12.72 -12.28 -10.87
N PHE A 49 13.26 -11.58 -9.88
CA PHE A 49 12.52 -10.54 -9.17
C PHE A 49 12.14 -9.38 -10.08
N SER A 50 13.00 -9.00 -11.02
CA SER A 50 12.70 -7.98 -12.02
C SER A 50 11.48 -8.36 -12.88
N ILE A 51 11.38 -9.62 -13.32
CA ILE A 51 10.21 -10.14 -14.05
C ILE A 51 8.95 -10.09 -13.18
N MET A 52 9.04 -10.54 -11.93
CA MET A 52 7.92 -10.54 -10.98
C MET A 52 7.41 -9.12 -10.70
N GLN A 53 8.33 -8.17 -10.48
CA GLN A 53 8.00 -6.76 -10.29
C GLN A 53 7.27 -6.20 -11.50
N LYS A 54 7.76 -6.45 -12.72
CA LYS A 54 7.15 -5.93 -13.96
C LYS A 54 5.74 -6.46 -14.16
N ARG A 55 5.53 -7.78 -13.97
CA ARG A 55 4.22 -8.42 -14.10
C ARG A 55 3.23 -7.89 -13.07
N LEU A 56 3.64 -7.75 -11.81
CA LEU A 56 2.80 -7.22 -10.75
C LEU A 56 2.45 -5.73 -10.97
N TRP A 57 3.47 -4.93 -11.32
CA TRP A 57 3.32 -3.48 -11.40
C TRP A 57 2.41 -3.07 -12.55
N TYR A 58 2.70 -3.56 -13.77
CA TYR A 58 1.92 -3.21 -14.95
C TYR A 58 0.67 -4.08 -15.15
N GLY A 59 0.69 -5.33 -14.67
CA GLY A 59 -0.46 -6.24 -14.83
C GLY A 59 -1.58 -5.99 -13.81
N ILE A 60 -1.24 -5.62 -12.58
CA ILE A 60 -2.23 -5.52 -11.48
C ILE A 60 -2.25 -4.12 -10.88
N THR A 61 -1.10 -3.61 -10.45
CA THR A 61 -1.06 -2.45 -9.56
C THR A 61 -1.46 -1.15 -10.26
N TRP A 62 -0.90 -0.88 -11.45
CA TRP A 62 -1.25 0.29 -12.25
C TRP A 62 -2.72 0.27 -12.73
N PRO A 63 -3.21 -0.82 -13.37
CA PRO A 63 -4.60 -0.90 -13.79
C PRO A 63 -5.58 -0.72 -12.61
N SER A 64 -5.28 -1.33 -11.46
CA SER A 64 -6.11 -1.20 -10.26
C SER A 64 -6.14 0.22 -9.72
N ALA A 65 -5.02 0.95 -9.74
CA ALA A 65 -4.96 2.35 -9.34
C ALA A 65 -5.90 3.20 -10.22
N VAL A 66 -5.73 3.10 -11.54
CA VAL A 66 -6.55 3.86 -12.51
C VAL A 66 -8.04 3.55 -12.35
N LEU A 67 -8.41 2.27 -12.25
CA LEU A 67 -9.79 1.86 -12.07
C LEU A 67 -10.36 2.34 -10.73
N THR A 68 -9.56 2.31 -9.66
CA THR A 68 -9.94 2.87 -8.36
C THR A 68 -10.28 4.36 -8.46
N LEU A 69 -9.51 5.14 -9.21
CA LEU A 69 -9.78 6.57 -9.44
C LEU A 69 -11.09 6.77 -10.20
N ILE A 70 -11.26 6.03 -11.30
CA ILE A 70 -12.45 6.13 -12.17
C ILE A 70 -13.70 5.82 -11.33
N PHE A 71 -13.77 4.66 -10.69
CA PHE A 71 -14.94 4.27 -9.90
C PHE A 71 -15.15 5.16 -8.68
N GLY A 72 -14.06 5.60 -8.03
CA GLY A 72 -14.14 6.53 -6.90
C GLY A 72 -14.75 7.87 -7.30
N THR A 73 -14.36 8.40 -8.46
CA THR A 73 -14.89 9.65 -9.01
C THR A 73 -16.33 9.48 -9.46
N SER A 74 -16.66 8.37 -10.13
CA SER A 74 -18.04 8.05 -10.52
C SER A 74 -18.98 8.02 -9.31
N ILE A 75 -18.56 7.44 -8.18
CA ILE A 75 -19.37 7.41 -6.96
C ILE A 75 -19.65 8.82 -6.43
N VAL A 76 -18.64 9.70 -6.40
CA VAL A 76 -18.80 11.09 -5.93
C VAL A 76 -19.81 11.85 -6.79
N VAL A 77 -19.74 11.67 -8.12
CA VAL A 77 -20.67 12.29 -9.08
C VAL A 77 -22.09 11.71 -8.94
N THR A 78 -22.23 10.39 -8.90
CA THR A 78 -23.55 9.72 -8.81
C THR A 78 -24.29 10.06 -7.52
N LEU A 79 -23.56 10.24 -6.41
CA LEU A 79 -24.16 10.60 -5.12
C LEU A 79 -24.34 12.11 -4.91
N GLY A 80 -23.94 12.96 -5.87
CA GLY A 80 -24.06 14.41 -5.74
C GLY A 80 -23.21 15.01 -4.61
N LEU A 81 -22.12 14.34 -4.19
CA LEU A 81 -21.32 14.74 -3.02
C LEU A 81 -20.41 15.96 -3.25
N TYR A 82 -20.72 16.76 -4.27
CA TYR A 82 -19.99 17.97 -4.60
C TYR A 82 -20.66 19.24 -4.06
N ASP A 83 -21.93 19.17 -3.65
CA ASP A 83 -22.68 20.33 -3.16
C ASP A 83 -23.66 19.96 -2.01
N PRO A 84 -23.30 20.20 -0.73
CA PRO A 84 -22.02 20.70 -0.23
C PRO A 84 -20.94 19.61 -0.18
N PHE A 85 -19.69 19.97 -0.42
CA PHE A 85 -18.55 19.03 -0.34
C PHE A 85 -18.30 18.59 1.12
N PRO A 86 -18.55 17.32 1.49
CA PRO A 86 -18.42 16.90 2.89
C PRO A 86 -16.97 16.97 3.37
N SER A 87 -16.72 17.50 4.57
CA SER A 87 -15.35 17.62 5.09
C SER A 87 -14.60 16.29 5.18
N TRP A 88 -15.30 15.19 5.51
CA TRP A 88 -14.70 13.84 5.54
C TRP A 88 -14.25 13.37 4.15
N LEU A 89 -14.95 13.78 3.09
CA LEU A 89 -14.59 13.45 1.72
C LEU A 89 -13.33 14.22 1.29
N LEU A 90 -13.19 15.49 1.72
CA LEU A 90 -11.99 16.29 1.46
C LEU A 90 -10.75 15.63 2.06
N TRP A 91 -10.81 15.29 3.35
CA TRP A 91 -9.72 14.57 4.01
C TRP A 91 -9.41 13.24 3.32
N LYS A 92 -10.45 12.50 2.90
CA LYS A 92 -10.26 11.22 2.20
C LYS A 92 -9.50 11.42 0.89
N LEU A 93 -9.88 12.42 0.10
CA LEU A 93 -9.20 12.73 -1.15
C LEU A 93 -7.76 13.19 -0.92
N SER A 94 -7.46 13.92 0.16
CA SER A 94 -6.09 14.26 0.53
C SER A 94 -5.23 13.02 0.81
N PHE A 95 -5.76 12.02 1.53
CA PHE A 95 -5.04 10.75 1.75
C PHE A 95 -4.88 9.94 0.48
N VAL A 96 -5.92 9.87 -0.36
CA VAL A 96 -5.84 9.19 -1.66
C VAL A 96 -4.80 9.87 -2.56
N LEU A 97 -4.73 11.20 -2.58
CA LEU A 97 -3.71 11.95 -3.30
C LEU A 97 -2.30 11.63 -2.78
N GLY A 98 -2.12 11.60 -1.44
CA GLY A 98 -0.87 11.14 -0.83
C GLY A 98 -0.50 9.71 -1.21
N LEU A 99 -1.47 8.80 -1.30
CA LEU A 99 -1.27 7.42 -1.74
C LEU A 99 -0.86 7.35 -3.22
N TYR A 100 -1.38 8.23 -4.08
CA TYR A 100 -0.91 8.36 -5.46
C TYR A 100 0.53 8.85 -5.53
N VAL A 101 0.90 9.87 -4.75
CA VAL A 101 2.30 10.32 -4.66
C VAL A 101 3.19 9.16 -4.23
N TYR A 102 2.80 8.40 -3.21
CA TYR A 102 3.50 7.19 -2.80
C TYR A 102 3.61 6.15 -3.92
N HIS A 103 2.53 5.90 -4.67
CA HIS A 103 2.54 5.00 -5.82
C HIS A 103 3.55 5.45 -6.89
N PHE A 104 3.63 6.75 -7.20
CA PHE A 104 4.62 7.28 -8.13
C PHE A 104 6.06 7.16 -7.61
N LEU A 105 6.28 7.34 -6.30
CA LEU A 105 7.58 7.11 -5.69
C LEU A 105 7.99 5.63 -5.81
N CYS A 106 7.08 4.70 -5.55
CA CYS A 106 7.29 3.27 -5.80
C CYS A 106 7.58 2.98 -7.28
N HIS A 107 6.93 3.68 -8.21
CA HIS A 107 7.24 3.55 -9.63
C HIS A 107 8.66 4.01 -9.97
N SER A 108 9.16 5.05 -9.30
CA SER A 108 10.55 5.50 -9.45
C SER A 108 11.53 4.45 -8.94
N ILE A 109 11.27 3.85 -7.77
CA ILE A 109 12.09 2.75 -7.23
C ILE A 109 12.08 1.54 -8.18
N PHE A 110 10.90 1.18 -8.69
CA PHE A 110 10.75 0.12 -9.69
C PHE A 110 11.64 0.39 -10.91
N LYS A 111 11.56 1.57 -11.53
CA LYS A 111 12.38 1.91 -12.69
C LYS A 111 13.89 1.83 -12.40
N GLN A 112 14.31 2.27 -11.22
CA GLN A 112 15.72 2.20 -10.79
C GLN A 112 16.20 0.74 -10.66
N GLN A 113 15.40 -0.12 -10.01
CA GLN A 113 15.76 -1.53 -9.86
C GLN A 113 15.76 -2.30 -11.20
N GLN A 114 14.87 -1.96 -12.12
CA GLN A 114 14.88 -2.51 -13.48
C GLN A 114 16.15 -2.15 -14.26
N GLN A 115 16.81 -1.04 -13.90
CA GLN A 115 18.10 -0.61 -14.46
C GLN A 115 19.30 -1.19 -13.66
N GLY A 116 19.06 -2.04 -12.67
CA GLY A 116 20.11 -2.60 -11.80
C GLY A 116 20.65 -1.62 -10.76
N MET A 117 20.03 -0.45 -10.59
CA MET A 117 20.46 0.55 -9.60
C MET A 117 19.78 0.31 -8.25
N LEU A 118 20.59 0.27 -7.19
CA LEU A 118 20.13 0.11 -5.80
C LEU A 118 20.36 1.42 -5.05
N LYS A 119 19.35 2.30 -5.06
CA LYS A 119 19.42 3.57 -4.32
C LYS A 119 19.03 3.42 -2.84
N TYR A 120 18.26 2.39 -2.51
CA TYR A 120 17.71 2.17 -1.18
C TYR A 120 18.16 0.83 -0.61
N THR A 121 18.44 0.82 0.69
CA THR A 121 18.80 -0.39 1.45
C THR A 121 17.56 -1.23 1.76
N SER A 122 17.76 -2.52 2.07
CA SER A 122 16.68 -3.43 2.49
C SER A 122 15.91 -2.90 3.70
N THR A 123 16.59 -2.29 4.68
CA THR A 123 15.98 -1.67 5.86
C THR A 123 15.12 -0.46 5.51
N GLN A 124 15.60 0.43 4.62
CA GLN A 124 14.82 1.58 4.16
C GLN A 124 13.56 1.14 3.40
N LEU A 125 13.66 0.10 2.58
CA LEU A 125 12.52 -0.45 1.84
C LEU A 125 11.50 -1.14 2.78
N ARG A 126 11.94 -1.72 3.90
CA ARG A 126 11.02 -2.22 4.95
C ARG A 126 10.23 -1.10 5.59
N ILE A 127 10.87 0.03 5.91
CA ILE A 127 10.15 1.23 6.39
C ILE A 127 9.17 1.71 5.31
N TRP A 128 9.57 1.70 4.05
CA TRP A 128 8.72 2.07 2.92
C TRP A 128 7.45 1.21 2.85
N ASN A 129 7.55 -0.08 3.15
CA ASN A 129 6.39 -0.98 3.20
C ASN A 129 5.36 -0.56 4.25
N GLU A 130 5.82 -0.09 5.42
CA GLU A 130 4.92 0.37 6.49
C GLU A 130 4.16 1.65 6.13
N VAL A 131 4.70 2.48 5.24
CA VAL A 131 4.00 3.68 4.75
C VAL A 131 2.69 3.31 4.04
N ALA A 132 2.68 2.24 3.24
CA ALA A 132 1.45 1.74 2.61
C ALA A 132 0.41 1.30 3.65
N THR A 133 0.87 0.67 4.75
CA THR A 133 0.01 0.24 5.85
C THR A 133 -0.65 1.44 6.52
N LEU A 134 0.11 2.51 6.79
CA LEU A 134 -0.40 3.75 7.39
C LEU A 134 -1.49 4.40 6.53
N PHE A 135 -1.33 4.42 5.19
CA PHE A 135 -2.37 4.91 4.29
C PHE A 135 -3.64 4.06 4.35
N LEU A 136 -3.51 2.73 4.29
CA LEU A 136 -4.65 1.81 4.34
C LEU A 136 -5.50 2.09 5.59
N ILE A 137 -4.84 2.13 6.74
CA ILE A 137 -5.45 2.37 8.04
C ILE A 137 -6.19 3.71 8.03
N SER A 138 -5.46 4.77 7.69
CA SER A 138 -5.99 6.13 7.74
C SER A 138 -7.22 6.28 6.85
N ILE A 139 -7.19 5.72 5.64
CA ILE A 139 -8.29 5.78 4.69
C ILE A 139 -9.49 4.95 5.18
N VAL A 140 -9.28 3.74 5.69
CA VAL A 140 -10.37 2.87 6.18
C VAL A 140 -11.08 3.51 7.39
N PHE A 141 -10.33 3.97 8.39
CA PHE A 141 -10.91 4.63 9.56
C PHE A 141 -11.70 5.87 9.18
N LEU A 142 -11.16 6.69 8.28
CA LEU A 142 -11.83 7.89 7.82
C LEU A 142 -13.14 7.58 7.05
N VAL A 143 -13.16 6.53 6.24
CA VAL A 143 -14.36 6.11 5.49
C VAL A 143 -15.44 5.53 6.40
N VAL A 144 -15.06 4.72 7.39
CA VAL A 144 -16.00 4.05 8.29
C VAL A 144 -16.58 5.02 9.31
N LEU A 145 -15.73 5.83 9.95
CA LEU A 145 -16.12 6.69 11.06
C LEU A 145 -16.52 8.11 10.60
N LYS A 146 -16.24 8.46 9.34
CA LYS A 146 -16.60 9.75 8.71
C LYS A 146 -16.17 10.99 9.51
N SER A 147 -15.13 10.87 10.35
CA SER A 147 -14.63 11.95 11.20
C SER A 147 -13.10 11.94 11.29
N ALA A 148 -12.48 13.12 11.23
CA ALA A 148 -11.02 13.26 11.35
C ALA A 148 -10.52 12.95 12.79
N LEU A 149 -11.31 13.31 13.81
CA LEU A 149 -11.00 12.95 15.22
C LEU A 149 -10.95 11.44 15.43
N SER A 150 -11.81 10.71 14.74
CA SER A 150 -11.82 9.25 14.81
C SER A 150 -10.65 8.56 14.07
N MET A 151 -9.97 9.28 13.16
CA MET A 151 -8.72 8.82 12.54
C MET A 151 -7.58 8.78 13.57
N VAL A 152 -7.49 9.78 14.45
CA VAL A 152 -6.49 9.81 15.53
C VAL A 152 -6.68 8.60 16.45
N TRP A 153 -7.93 8.29 16.81
CA TRP A 153 -8.26 7.08 17.57
C TRP A 153 -7.92 5.79 16.82
N GLY A 154 -8.08 5.76 15.49
CA GLY A 154 -7.65 4.64 14.66
C GLY A 154 -6.14 4.42 14.65
N ILE A 155 -5.35 5.50 14.52
CA ILE A 155 -3.89 5.45 14.60
C ILE A 155 -3.44 4.99 15.99
N ILE A 156 -4.02 5.55 17.05
CA ILE A 156 -3.76 5.13 18.44
C ILE A 156 -4.10 3.65 18.61
N GLY A 157 -5.25 3.20 18.12
CA GLY A 157 -5.68 1.81 18.16
C GLY A 157 -4.71 0.87 17.44
N LEU A 158 -4.08 1.32 16.37
CA LEU A 158 -3.11 0.51 15.65
C LEU A 158 -1.72 0.50 16.26
N ILE A 159 -1.27 1.62 16.80
CA ILE A 159 -0.06 1.64 17.63
C ILE A 159 -0.25 0.67 18.81
N LEU A 160 -1.41 0.70 19.46
CA LEU A 160 -1.75 -0.21 20.54
C LEU A 160 -1.77 -1.68 20.06
N PHE A 161 -2.40 -1.96 18.93
CA PHE A 161 -2.45 -3.30 18.35
C PHE A 161 -1.05 -3.83 17.97
N SER A 162 -0.21 -3.01 17.34
CA SER A 162 1.17 -3.35 17.00
C SER A 162 2.02 -3.61 18.25
N ILE A 163 1.84 -2.82 19.32
CA ILE A 163 2.48 -3.06 20.62
C ILE A 163 2.03 -4.40 21.21
N ILE A 164 0.72 -4.69 21.19
CA ILE A 164 0.16 -5.97 21.67
C ILE A 164 0.73 -7.14 20.87
N LEU A 165 0.79 -7.05 19.55
CA LEU A 165 1.36 -8.10 18.69
C LEU A 165 2.84 -8.33 19.01
N MET A 166 3.63 -7.25 19.16
CA MET A 166 5.04 -7.36 19.52
C MET A 166 5.24 -8.00 20.91
N LEU A 167 4.39 -7.66 21.87
CA LEU A 167 4.40 -8.29 23.19
C LEU A 167 4.02 -9.77 23.10
N ALA A 168 2.99 -10.13 22.34
CA ALA A 168 2.58 -11.51 22.13
C ALA A 168 3.70 -12.34 21.49
N ILE A 169 4.38 -11.81 20.47
CA ILE A 169 5.54 -12.46 19.85
C ILE A 169 6.69 -12.65 20.85
N ARG A 170 7.00 -11.62 21.66
CA ARG A 170 8.03 -11.72 22.70
C ARG A 170 7.69 -12.76 23.76
N ILE A 171 6.42 -12.83 24.20
CA ILE A 171 5.94 -13.82 25.16
C ILE A 171 6.03 -15.22 24.57
N TYR A 172 5.53 -15.41 23.34
CA TYR A 172 5.60 -16.69 22.64
C TYR A 172 7.05 -17.19 22.51
N LYS A 173 7.98 -16.32 22.12
CA LYS A 173 9.40 -16.65 22.04
C LYS A 173 9.97 -17.08 23.41
N ARG A 174 9.64 -16.34 24.48
CA ARG A 174 10.09 -16.64 25.85
C ARG A 174 9.52 -17.96 26.41
N VAL A 175 8.30 -18.35 26.01
CA VAL A 175 7.67 -19.61 26.40
C VAL A 175 8.27 -20.81 25.66
N ARG A 176 8.68 -20.63 24.39
CA ARG A 176 9.32 -21.69 23.59
C ARG A 176 10.78 -21.94 23.96
N GLU A 177 11.49 -20.93 24.49
CA GLU A 177 12.89 -21.03 24.92
C GLU A 177 13.05 -21.55 26.37
N LYS A 178 11.95 -21.82 27.08
CA LYS A 178 11.92 -22.51 28.38
C LYS A 178 11.46 -23.95 28.20
#